data_AF-A0A2W6XUS0-F1
#
_entry.id   AF-A0A2W6XUS0-F1
#
_cell.length_a   1.000
_cell.length_b   1.000
_cell.length_c   1.000
_cell.angle_alpha   90.00
_cell.angle_beta   90.00
_cell.angle_gamma   90.00
#
_symmetry.space_group_name_H-M   'P 1'
#
loop_
_entity.id
_entity.type
_entity.pdbx_description
1 polymer ?
#
loop_
_entity_poly.entity_id
_entity_poly.type
_entity_poly.pdbx_seq_one_letter_code
_entity_poly.pdbx_strand_id
1 'polypeptide(L)'
;MIFLVLDILMFYIFFESILAPLFILIGLFGSSARIRASFYFFLYTFLGSLFMLLSIIKMQSLIGCTDINVLSKTNYMYITQLFMFIGIFIAFAVKTPTIYLNS
;
A
#
# COMPACT_ATOMS: atom_id res chain seq x y z
N MET A 1 -15.95 0.17 3.92
CA MET A 1 -15.14 1.01 4.83
C MET A 1 -13.95 1.63 4.10
N ILE A 2 -13.12 0.88 3.36
CA ILE A 2 -11.94 1.46 2.69
C ILE A 2 -12.25 2.62 1.72
N PHE A 3 -13.38 2.54 1.00
CA PHE A 3 -13.82 3.58 0.05
C PHE A 3 -14.45 4.82 0.71
N LEU A 4 -14.64 4.81 2.03
CA LEU A 4 -15.24 5.93 2.79
C LEU A 4 -14.20 6.74 3.57
N VAL A 5 -12.94 6.29 3.59
CA VAL A 5 -11.90 6.93 4.39
C VAL A 5 -11.36 8.16 3.68
N LEU A 6 -11.42 9.32 4.36
CA LEU A 6 -10.83 10.58 3.91
C LEU A 6 -9.42 10.83 4.47
N ASP A 7 -8.95 10.01 5.40
CA ASP A 7 -7.62 10.10 5.99
C ASP A 7 -6.68 9.08 5.32
N ILE A 8 -5.61 9.55 4.69
CA ILE A 8 -4.66 8.69 3.95
C ILE A 8 -3.98 7.66 4.87
N LEU A 9 -3.81 7.97 6.16
CA LEU A 9 -3.22 7.06 7.14
C LEU A 9 -4.18 5.93 7.51
N MET A 10 -5.47 6.26 7.75
CA MET A 10 -6.49 5.22 7.91
C MET A 10 -6.61 4.35 6.64
N PHE A 11 -6.51 4.94 5.45
CA PHE A 11 -6.54 4.19 4.21
C PHE A 11 -5.41 3.15 4.18
N TYR A 12 -4.18 3.55 4.55
CA TYR A 12 -3.04 2.64 4.65
C TYR A 12 -3.28 1.49 5.63
N ILE A 13 -3.82 1.76 6.82
CA ILE A 13 -4.13 0.73 7.82
C ILE A 13 -5.13 -0.28 7.27
N PHE A 14 -6.21 0.19 6.63
CA PHE A 14 -7.17 -0.72 6.01
C PHE A 14 -6.58 -1.47 4.82
N PHE A 15 -5.71 -0.82 4.04
CA PHE A 15 -5.03 -1.43 2.90
C PHE A 15 -4.12 -2.58 3.34
N GLU A 16 -3.40 -2.42 4.45
CA GLU A 16 -2.63 -3.48 5.10
C GLU A 16 -3.52 -4.55 5.74
N SER A 17 -4.65 -4.16 6.35
CA SER A 17 -5.55 -5.11 7.01
C SER A 17 -6.10 -6.20 6.08
N ILE A 18 -6.16 -5.95 4.77
CA ILE A 18 -6.58 -6.93 3.74
C ILE A 18 -5.53 -8.05 3.59
N LEU A 19 -4.27 -7.81 3.94
CA LEU A 19 -3.20 -8.82 3.83
C LEU A 19 -3.35 -9.92 4.87
N ALA A 20 -3.79 -9.61 6.08
CA ALA A 20 -4.01 -10.61 7.13
C ALA A 20 -5.00 -11.73 6.73
N PRO A 21 -6.23 -11.45 6.24
CA PRO A 21 -7.15 -12.49 5.81
C PRO A 21 -6.65 -13.21 4.55
N LEU A 22 -5.95 -12.53 3.62
CA LEU A 22 -5.34 -13.19 2.46
C LEU A 22 -4.24 -14.17 2.87
N PHE A 23 -3.39 -13.79 3.81
CA PHE A 23 -2.35 -14.64 4.37
C PHE A 23 -2.94 -15.91 4.99
N ILE A 24 -4.01 -15.76 5.78
CA ILE A 24 -4.74 -16.88 6.40
C ILE A 24 -5.38 -17.76 5.32
N LEU A 25 -6.00 -17.15 4.30
CA LEU A 25 -6.68 -17.87 3.23
C LEU A 25 -5.70 -18.74 2.43
N ILE A 26 -4.53 -18.20 2.05
CA ILE A 26 -3.48 -18.95 1.36
C ILE A 26 -2.90 -20.03 2.29
N GLY A 27 -2.68 -19.71 3.58
CA GLY A 27 -2.13 -20.65 4.55
C GLY A 27 -3.02 -21.86 4.83
N LEU A 28 -4.34 -21.66 4.94
CA LEU A 28 -5.31 -22.72 5.24
C LEU A 28 -5.78 -23.47 3.98
N PHE A 29 -6.15 -22.73 2.93
CA PHE A 29 -6.79 -23.28 1.72
C PHE A 29 -5.84 -23.44 0.53
N GLY A 30 -4.57 -23.03 0.65
CA GLY A 30 -3.58 -23.21 -0.41
C GLY A 30 -3.21 -24.67 -0.65
N SER A 31 -2.66 -24.95 -1.83
CA SER A 31 -2.23 -26.27 -2.27
C SER A 31 -0.81 -26.64 -1.77
N SER A 32 -0.02 -27.38 -2.53
CA SER A 32 1.35 -27.75 -2.15
C SER A 32 2.21 -26.50 -1.88
N ALA A 33 3.06 -26.57 -0.84
CA ALA A 33 3.89 -25.44 -0.38
C ALA A 33 3.11 -24.17 0.04
N ARG A 34 1.84 -24.29 0.44
CA ARG A 34 0.98 -23.18 0.94
C ARG A 34 1.63 -22.26 1.99
N ILE A 35 2.37 -22.82 2.95
CA ILE A 35 3.06 -22.03 3.98
C ILE A 35 4.13 -21.14 3.34
N ARG A 36 4.94 -21.70 2.44
CA ARG A 36 5.95 -20.94 1.71
C ARG A 36 5.26 -19.85 0.88
N ALA A 37 4.25 -20.21 0.08
CA ALA A 37 3.54 -19.27 -0.77
C ALA A 37 2.88 -18.12 0.01
N SER A 38 2.26 -18.39 1.16
CA SER A 38 1.65 -17.35 1.99
C SER A 38 2.69 -16.38 2.55
N PHE A 39 3.84 -16.89 3.03
CA PHE A 39 4.93 -16.05 3.52
C PHE A 39 5.54 -15.18 2.42
N TYR A 40 5.80 -15.73 1.24
CA TYR A 40 6.31 -14.94 0.11
C TYR A 40 5.30 -13.86 -0.31
N PHE A 41 4.03 -14.20 -0.48
CA PHE A 41 2.98 -13.24 -0.82
C PHE A 41 2.91 -12.10 0.19
N PHE A 42 2.89 -12.43 1.49
CA PHE A 42 2.88 -11.44 2.56
C PHE A 42 4.12 -10.54 2.53
N LEU A 43 5.32 -11.11 2.46
CA LEU A 43 6.56 -10.32 2.47
C LEU A 43 6.67 -9.39 1.25
N TYR A 44 6.36 -9.88 0.04
CA TYR A 44 6.42 -9.04 -1.15
C TYR A 44 5.44 -7.86 -1.07
N THR A 45 4.20 -8.12 -0.66
CA THR A 45 3.16 -7.09 -0.58
C THR A 45 3.39 -6.11 0.56
N PHE A 46 3.85 -6.59 1.72
CA PHE A 46 4.20 -5.76 2.86
C PHE A 46 5.41 -4.86 2.58
N LEU A 47 6.47 -5.40 1.96
CA LEU A 47 7.64 -4.59 1.59
C LEU A 47 7.28 -3.51 0.56
N GLY A 48 6.42 -3.83 -0.41
CA GLY A 48 5.92 -2.84 -1.38
C GLY A 48 5.13 -1.71 -0.72
N SER A 49 4.34 -2.00 0.31
CA SER A 49 3.51 -0.99 0.98
C SER A 49 4.31 -0.04 1.88
N LEU A 50 5.52 -0.42 2.34
CA LEU A 50 6.39 0.46 3.12
C LEU A 50 6.75 1.75 2.36
N PHE A 51 6.87 1.70 1.03
CA PHE A 51 7.09 2.89 0.21
C PHE A 51 5.92 3.88 0.24
N MET A 52 4.69 3.35 0.32
CA MET A 52 3.50 4.17 0.54
C MET A 52 3.50 4.76 1.95
N LEU A 53 3.88 4.00 2.98
CA LEU A 53 4.00 4.51 4.34
C LEU A 53 5.02 5.66 4.44
N LEU A 54 6.18 5.53 3.80
CA LEU A 54 7.19 6.59 3.72
C LEU A 54 6.63 7.87 3.07
N SER A 55 5.82 7.72 2.02
CA SER A 55 5.16 8.85 1.35
C SER A 55 4.17 9.54 2.28
N ILE A 56 3.37 8.78 3.04
CA ILE A 56 2.40 9.30 4.01
C ILE A 56 3.10 10.04 5.15
N ILE A 57 4.16 9.46 5.73
CA ILE A 57 4.96 10.10 6.77
C ILE A 57 5.55 11.42 6.25
N LYS A 58 6.04 11.45 5.00
CA LYS A 58 6.56 12.68 4.41
C LYS A 58 5.48 13.74 4.26
N MET A 59 4.28 13.37 3.80
CA MET A 59 3.13 14.28 3.70
C MET A 59 2.74 14.84 5.06
N GLN A 60 2.64 13.96 6.07
CA GLN A 60 2.32 14.34 7.45
C GLN A 60 3.38 15.29 8.03
N SER A 61 4.68 15.06 7.75
CA SER A 61 5.75 15.94 8.24
C SER A 61 5.71 17.36 7.64
N LEU A 62 5.13 17.52 6.45
CA LEU A 62 5.05 18.81 5.76
C LEU A 62 3.81 19.62 6.15
N ILE A 63 2.68 18.95 6.39
CA ILE A 63 1.37 19.59 6.58
C ILE A 63 0.88 19.48 8.02
N GLY A 64 1.33 18.47 8.77
CA GLY A 64 0.85 18.15 10.12
C GLY A 64 -0.47 17.34 10.14
N CYS A 65 -1.14 17.17 9.00
CA CYS A 65 -2.40 16.44 8.88
C CYS A 65 -2.30 15.36 7.79
N THR A 66 -3.22 14.39 7.85
CA THR A 66 -3.32 13.25 6.90
C THR A 66 -4.64 13.25 6.13
N ASP A 67 -5.46 14.28 6.28
CA ASP A 67 -6.73 14.47 5.58
C ASP A 67 -6.54 14.78 4.08
N ILE A 68 -7.14 13.96 3.21
CA ILE A 68 -7.10 14.10 1.75
C ILE A 68 -7.62 15.47 1.28
N ASN A 69 -8.62 16.04 1.97
CA ASN A 69 -9.18 17.35 1.63
C ASN A 69 -8.18 18.50 1.82
N VAL A 70 -7.24 18.36 2.75
CA VAL A 70 -6.17 19.32 3.00
C VAL A 70 -5.02 19.06 2.04
N LEU A 71 -4.59 17.79 1.93
CA LEU A 71 -3.48 17.37 1.06
C LEU A 71 -3.70 17.70 -0.43
N SER A 72 -4.95 17.62 -0.91
CA SER A 72 -5.28 17.94 -2.31
C SER A 72 -5.19 19.42 -2.64
N LYS A 73 -5.29 20.30 -1.63
CA LYS A 73 -5.24 21.76 -1.81
C LYS A 73 -3.84 22.34 -1.59
N THR A 74 -2.95 21.56 -0.99
CA THR A 74 -1.57 21.99 -0.73
C THR A 74 -0.72 21.86 -1.97
N ASN A 75 0.09 22.89 -2.22
CA ASN A 75 0.99 22.93 -3.37
C ASN A 75 2.36 22.40 -2.95
N TYR A 76 2.74 21.23 -3.45
CA TYR A 76 4.04 20.62 -3.16
C TYR A 76 5.08 21.00 -4.22
N MET A 77 6.35 20.97 -3.83
CA MET A 77 7.43 21.04 -4.82
C MET A 77 7.37 19.79 -5.72
N TYR A 78 7.55 19.98 -7.03
CA TYR A 78 7.42 18.92 -8.05
C TYR A 78 8.19 17.63 -7.70
N ILE A 79 9.43 17.78 -7.21
CA ILE A 79 10.29 16.65 -6.82
C ILE A 79 9.65 15.84 -5.69
N THR A 80 9.06 16.51 -4.70
CA THR A 80 8.40 15.82 -3.56
C THR A 80 7.12 15.14 -4.01
N GLN A 81 6.35 15.78 -4.90
CA GLN A 81 5.14 15.19 -5.48
C GLN A 81 5.47 13.91 -6.27
N LEU A 82 6.55 13.92 -7.06
CA LEU A 82 7.01 12.77 -7.82
C LEU A 82 7.45 11.61 -6.91
N PHE A 83 8.16 11.90 -5.82
CA PHE A 83 8.54 10.89 -4.83
C PHE A 83 7.31 10.25 -4.16
N MET A 84 6.35 11.07 -3.72
CA MET A 84 5.10 10.56 -3.12
C MET A 84 4.31 9.71 -4.12
N PHE A 85 4.23 10.15 -5.38
CA PHE A 85 3.56 9.42 -6.44
C PHE A 85 4.19 8.05 -6.69
N ILE A 86 5.52 7.99 -6.81
CA ILE A 86 6.25 6.72 -7.02
C ILE A 86 6.03 5.78 -5.84
N GLY A 87 6.08 6.27 -4.60
CA GLY A 87 5.85 5.42 -3.43
C GLY A 87 4.45 4.82 -3.38
N ILE A 88 3.43 5.61 -3.73
CA ILE A 88 2.05 5.12 -3.86
C ILE A 88 1.93 4.14 -5.04
N PHE A 89 2.49 4.49 -6.19
CA PHE A 89 2.44 3.69 -7.41
C PHE A 89 3.03 2.29 -7.21
N ILE A 90 4.19 2.19 -6.55
CA ILE A 90 4.84 0.91 -6.23
C ILE A 90 3.94 0.06 -5.34
N ALA A 91 3.34 0.64 -4.29
CA ALA A 91 2.47 -0.10 -3.38
C ALA A 91 1.24 -0.70 -4.10
N PHE A 92 0.67 0.03 -5.07
CA PHE A 92 -0.40 -0.49 -5.91
C PHE A 92 0.10 -1.52 -6.92
N ALA A 93 1.21 -1.25 -7.61
CA ALA A 93 1.79 -2.14 -8.63
C ALA A 93 2.17 -3.52 -8.06
N VAL A 94 2.57 -3.60 -6.79
CA VAL A 94 2.85 -4.89 -6.12
C VAL A 94 1.58 -5.68 -5.80
N LYS A 95 0.45 -5.01 -5.54
CA LYS A 95 -0.83 -5.67 -5.20
C LYS A 95 -1.71 -5.96 -6.42
N THR A 96 -1.63 -5.14 -7.47
CA THR A 96 -2.30 -5.41 -8.74
C THR A 96 -1.41 -6.26 -9.61
N PRO A 97 -1.88 -7.36 -10.21
CA PRO A 97 -1.08 -8.10 -11.17
C PRO A 97 -0.86 -7.22 -12.39
N THR A 98 0.28 -6.53 -12.46
CA THR A 98 0.77 -5.94 -13.69
C THR A 98 1.20 -7.10 -14.56
N ILE A 99 0.24 -7.51 -15.41
CA ILE A 99 0.32 -8.57 -16.40
C ILE A 99 1.68 -8.53 -17.08
N TYR A 100 2.49 -9.58 -16.89
CA TYR A 100 3.30 -10.27 -17.90
C TYR A 100 4.19 -11.25 -17.15
N LEU A 101 3.75 -12.50 -17.05
CA LEU A 101 4.57 -13.73 -17.01
C LEU A 101 3.61 -14.93 -16.95
N ASN A 102 2.81 -15.08 -18.01
CA ASN A 102 2.37 -16.40 -18.45
C ASN A 102 3.26 -16.78 -19.64
N SER A 103 4.40 -17.38 -19.32
CA SER A 103 5.19 -18.23 -20.20
C SER A 103 5.74 -19.36 -19.35
#